data_AF-A0A2V1BJB2-F1
#
_entry.id   AF-A0A2V1BJB2-F1
#
_cell.length_a   1.000
_cell.length_b   1.000
_cell.length_c   1.000
_cell.angle_alpha   90.00
_cell.angle_beta   90.00
_cell.angle_gamma   90.00
#
_symmetry.space_group_name_H-M   'P 1'
#
loop_
_entity.id
_entity.type
_entity.pdbx_description
1 polymer ?
#
loop_
_entity_poly.entity_id
_entity_poly.type
_entity_poly.pdbx_seq_one_letter_code
_entity_poly.pdbx_strand_id
1 'polypeptide(L)'
;MSSSPPPKILFQPPVPLTTLQTYNLLLPASSQSPLIPQTFLDSLTVRATVFVNEQRAVPLKHHIDRDDARSCSMVLYSPEQDSRPVGTVRLVPSPHHPHPAGGARFEAPGDDVPGVSAKELFSTELPRYGVDRKTDLHDGVEPYVKLGRLCVVKEFRGRGSAILLVRRMLQWVQENPDFACGDDSREWKGLVGIHANVNAVGT
;
A
#
# COMPACT_ATOMS: atom_id res chain seq x y z
N MET A 1 22.65 28.77 -10.60
CA MET A 1 21.47 27.89 -10.79
C MET A 1 21.14 27.32 -9.42
N SER A 2 20.03 27.75 -8.80
CA SER A 2 19.64 27.22 -7.49
C SER A 2 19.13 25.80 -7.69
N SER A 3 19.86 24.80 -7.18
CA SER A 3 19.41 23.40 -7.22
C SER A 3 18.16 23.28 -6.34
N SER A 4 17.05 22.76 -6.87
CA SER A 4 15.88 22.47 -6.04
C SER A 4 16.29 21.52 -4.90
N PRO A 5 15.80 21.70 -3.68
CA PRO A 5 16.07 20.77 -2.60
C PRO A 5 15.66 19.34 -3.00
N PRO A 6 16.35 18.30 -2.50
CA PRO A 6 16.01 16.93 -2.81
C PRO A 6 14.56 16.64 -2.36
N PRO A 7 13.82 15.79 -3.10
CA PRO A 7 12.44 15.46 -2.77
C PRO A 7 12.37 14.79 -1.39
N LYS A 8 11.46 15.28 -0.55
CA LYS A 8 11.23 14.72 0.79
C LYS A 8 10.37 13.46 0.67
N ILE A 9 10.97 12.31 1.00
CA ILE A 9 10.28 11.02 1.08
C ILE A 9 10.49 10.45 2.46
N LEU A 10 9.39 10.12 3.15
CA LEU A 10 9.46 9.47 4.46
C LEU A 10 9.02 8.02 4.35
N PHE A 11 9.73 7.16 5.08
CA PHE A 11 9.38 5.76 5.25
C PHE A 11 8.44 5.59 6.45
N GLN A 12 7.43 4.74 6.29
CA GLN A 12 6.53 4.30 7.35
C GLN A 12 6.68 2.77 7.49
N PRO A 13 7.23 2.26 8.61
CA PRO A 13 7.22 0.83 8.92
C PRO A 13 5.80 0.34 9.24
N PRO A 14 5.57 -0.97 9.35
CA PRO A 14 4.31 -1.49 9.87
C PRO A 14 3.92 -0.85 11.19
N VAL A 15 2.65 -0.45 11.29
CA VAL A 15 2.11 0.13 12.52
C VAL A 15 1.72 -1.02 13.47
N PRO A 16 2.06 -0.96 14.77
CA PRO A 16 1.67 -1.98 15.73
C PRO A 16 0.16 -2.28 15.68
N LEU A 17 -0.20 -3.56 15.74
CA LEU A 17 -1.61 -3.99 15.69
C LEU A 17 -2.45 -3.31 16.77
N THR A 18 -1.94 -3.19 17.99
CA THR A 18 -2.63 -2.52 19.10
C THR A 18 -3.00 -1.07 18.78
N THR A 19 -2.15 -0.37 18.03
CA THR A 19 -2.42 0.99 17.55
C THR A 19 -3.42 0.97 16.40
N LEU A 20 -3.25 0.09 15.40
CA LEU A 20 -4.14 0.02 14.24
C LEU A 20 -5.56 -0.39 14.57
N GLN A 21 -5.76 -1.23 15.59
CA GLN A 21 -7.10 -1.62 16.05
C GLN A 21 -7.91 -0.43 16.59
N THR A 22 -7.27 0.70 16.89
CA THR A 22 -7.94 1.96 17.29
C THR A 22 -8.38 2.84 16.11
N TYR A 23 -7.99 2.48 14.88
CA TYR A 23 -8.37 3.22 13.68
C TYR A 23 -9.88 3.14 13.44
N ASN A 24 -10.51 4.26 13.08
CA ASN A 24 -11.92 4.28 12.71
C ASN A 24 -12.07 4.33 11.19
N LEU A 25 -12.49 3.21 10.58
CA LEU A 25 -12.63 3.09 9.12
C LEU A 25 -13.69 4.03 8.52
N LEU A 26 -14.58 4.60 9.33
CA LEU A 26 -15.60 5.57 8.89
C LEU A 26 -15.10 7.01 8.86
N LEU A 27 -13.94 7.30 9.45
CA LEU A 27 -13.38 8.64 9.56
C LEU A 27 -12.22 8.84 8.56
N PRO A 28 -12.05 10.05 8.02
CA PRO A 28 -10.87 10.35 7.22
C PRO A 28 -9.60 10.25 8.07
N ALA A 29 -8.46 10.04 7.42
CA ALA A 29 -7.17 9.91 8.09
C ALA A 29 -6.80 11.14 8.95
N SER A 30 -7.26 12.34 8.58
CA SER A 30 -7.08 13.58 9.33
C SER A 30 -7.87 13.64 10.65
N SER A 31 -8.81 12.72 10.88
CA SER A 31 -9.68 12.68 12.06
C SER A 31 -9.42 11.45 12.94
N GLN A 32 -8.26 10.82 12.77
CA GLN A 32 -7.85 9.64 13.52
C GLN A 32 -7.13 10.02 14.82
N SER A 33 -6.95 9.02 15.69
CA SER A 33 -6.18 9.17 16.92
C SER A 33 -4.76 9.68 16.63
N PRO A 34 -4.24 10.64 17.43
CA PRO A 34 -2.86 11.12 17.29
C PRO A 34 -1.81 10.07 17.65
N LEU A 35 -2.23 8.93 18.23
CA LEU A 35 -1.34 7.77 18.47
C LEU A 35 -0.97 7.03 17.18
N ILE A 36 -1.74 7.20 16.10
CA ILE A 36 -1.43 6.59 14.82
C ILE A 36 -0.33 7.44 14.14
N PRO A 37 0.76 6.82 13.66
CA PRO A 37 1.86 7.57 13.05
C PRO A 37 1.41 8.49 11.92
N GLN A 38 1.86 9.74 11.95
CA GLN A 38 1.45 10.75 10.96
C GLN A 38 1.77 10.32 9.52
N THR A 39 2.94 9.74 9.27
CA THR A 39 3.31 9.26 7.92
C THR A 39 2.36 8.16 7.41
N PHE A 40 1.81 7.32 8.30
CA PHE A 40 0.77 6.36 7.93
C PHE A 40 -0.54 7.07 7.56
N LEU A 41 -0.98 8.05 8.35
CA LEU A 41 -2.15 8.87 8.06
C LEU A 41 -1.98 9.66 6.75
N ASP A 42 -0.79 10.15 6.47
CA ASP A 42 -0.47 10.86 5.23
C ASP A 42 -0.57 9.95 4.00
N SER A 43 -0.05 8.72 4.11
CA SER A 43 -0.22 7.68 3.08
C SER A 43 -1.69 7.42 2.79
N LEU A 44 -2.50 7.22 3.85
CA LEU A 44 -3.93 6.99 3.73
C LEU A 44 -4.70 8.20 3.21
N THR A 45 -4.24 9.42 3.52
CA THR A 45 -4.81 10.66 3.00
C THR A 45 -4.66 10.71 1.48
N VAL A 46 -3.44 10.49 0.96
CA VAL A 46 -3.18 10.47 -0.49
C VAL A 46 -4.01 9.37 -1.18
N ARG A 47 -4.06 8.18 -0.58
CA ARG A 47 -4.86 7.08 -1.12
C ARG A 47 -6.36 7.39 -1.12
N ALA A 48 -6.90 7.99 -0.07
CA ALA A 48 -8.31 8.41 -0.04
C ALA A 48 -8.61 9.50 -1.06
N THR A 49 -7.72 10.50 -1.20
CA THR A 49 -7.84 11.52 -2.26
C THR A 49 -7.96 10.89 -3.64
N VAL A 50 -7.14 9.89 -3.95
CA VAL A 50 -7.12 9.27 -5.28
C VAL A 50 -8.20 8.19 -5.45
N PHE A 51 -8.25 7.18 -4.58
CA PHE A 51 -9.10 6.00 -4.79
C PHE A 51 -10.54 6.21 -4.34
N VAL A 52 -10.77 7.01 -3.30
CA VAL A 52 -12.12 7.27 -2.76
C VAL A 52 -12.75 8.48 -3.46
N ASN A 53 -12.06 9.62 -3.44
CA ASN A 53 -12.66 10.88 -3.86
C ASN A 53 -12.59 11.08 -5.38
N GLU A 54 -11.39 10.92 -5.97
CA GLU A 54 -11.17 11.17 -7.39
C GLU A 54 -11.71 10.04 -8.26
N GLN A 55 -11.31 8.79 -8.00
CA GLN A 55 -11.67 7.64 -8.82
C GLN A 55 -13.01 7.02 -8.44
N ARG A 56 -13.48 7.24 -7.20
CA ARG A 56 -14.66 6.57 -6.64
C ARG A 56 -14.62 5.05 -6.81
N ALA A 57 -13.41 4.48 -6.73
CA ALA A 57 -13.16 3.06 -6.95
C ALA A 57 -13.48 2.21 -5.71
N VAL A 58 -13.47 2.81 -4.53
CA VAL A 58 -13.75 2.15 -3.25
C VAL A 58 -14.26 3.20 -2.26
N PRO A 59 -15.30 2.93 -1.45
CA PRO A 59 -15.72 3.85 -0.40
C PRO A 59 -14.72 3.88 0.75
N LEU A 60 -14.72 4.96 1.53
CA LEU A 60 -13.72 5.19 2.60
C LEU A 60 -13.63 4.01 3.59
N LYS A 61 -14.78 3.43 3.97
CA LYS A 61 -14.87 2.30 4.89
C LYS A 61 -14.18 1.02 4.43
N HIS A 62 -13.92 0.89 3.12
CA HIS A 62 -13.31 -0.30 2.48
C HIS A 62 -11.94 0.00 1.86
N HIS A 63 -11.43 1.22 2.03
CA HIS A 63 -10.19 1.70 1.40
C HIS A 63 -8.92 1.07 2.03
N ILE A 64 -9.00 0.64 3.29
CA ILE A 64 -7.93 -0.05 4.03
C ILE A 64 -8.20 -1.55 4.00
N ASP A 65 -7.15 -2.36 3.91
CA ASP A 65 -7.24 -3.82 3.94
C ASP A 65 -6.36 -4.42 5.05
N ARG A 66 -6.49 -5.73 5.27
CA ARG A 66 -5.69 -6.46 6.26
C ARG A 66 -4.18 -6.36 6.05
N ASP A 67 -3.72 -6.19 4.82
CA ASP A 67 -2.28 -6.12 4.52
C ASP A 67 -1.68 -4.79 4.99
N ASP A 68 -2.49 -3.76 5.24
CA ASP A 68 -2.01 -2.50 5.81
C ASP A 68 -1.31 -2.68 7.17
N ALA A 69 -1.67 -3.72 7.94
CA ALA A 69 -1.03 -4.04 9.22
C ALA A 69 0.38 -4.62 9.14
N ARG A 70 0.73 -5.22 8.01
CA ARG A 70 2.05 -5.86 7.79
C ARG A 70 2.88 -5.20 6.70
N SER A 71 2.32 -4.17 6.07
CA SER A 71 2.97 -3.43 5.00
C SER A 71 3.82 -2.28 5.53
N CYS A 72 4.81 -1.88 4.75
CA CYS A 72 5.46 -0.59 4.89
C CYS A 72 5.03 0.33 3.74
N SER A 73 5.21 1.64 3.92
CA SER A 73 4.88 2.64 2.89
C SER A 73 5.97 3.69 2.76
N MET A 74 6.07 4.28 1.57
CA MET A 74 6.87 5.48 1.33
C MET A 74 5.93 6.61 0.95
N VAL A 75 6.07 7.77 1.57
CA VAL A 75 5.23 8.96 1.31
C VAL A 75 6.09 10.09 0.78
N LEU A 76 5.74 10.58 -0.39
CA LEU A 76 6.34 11.75 -1.02
C LEU A 76 5.59 13.00 -0.58
N TYR A 77 6.35 14.02 -0.20
CA TYR A 77 5.82 15.32 0.21
C TYR A 77 6.15 16.40 -0.82
N SER A 78 5.24 17.35 -0.98
CA SER A 78 5.45 18.52 -1.83
C SER A 78 6.67 19.33 -1.35
N PRO A 79 7.42 19.97 -2.26
CA PRO A 79 8.47 20.91 -1.89
C PRO A 79 7.93 22.29 -1.49
N GLU A 80 6.60 22.46 -1.46
CA GLU A 80 5.90 23.67 -1.06
C GLU A 80 6.03 23.91 0.45
N GLN A 81 5.76 25.13 0.91
CA GLN A 81 5.97 25.55 2.31
C GLN A 81 5.24 24.66 3.32
N ASP A 82 4.02 24.21 2.98
CA ASP A 82 3.21 23.35 3.84
C ASP A 82 3.64 21.88 3.81
N SER A 83 4.55 21.49 2.91
CA SER A 83 5.11 20.14 2.77
C SER A 83 4.02 19.05 2.85
N ARG A 84 2.85 19.25 2.23
CA ARG A 84 1.74 18.28 2.25
C ARG A 84 2.09 16.97 1.54
N PRO A 85 1.49 15.82 1.90
CA PRO A 85 1.73 14.57 1.19
C PRO A 85 1.07 14.59 -0.20
N VAL A 86 1.79 14.07 -1.20
CA VAL A 86 1.40 14.14 -2.62
C VAL A 86 1.47 12.80 -3.35
N GLY A 87 2.15 11.81 -2.78
CA GLY A 87 2.24 10.48 -3.38
C GLY A 87 2.57 9.42 -2.34
N THR A 88 2.16 8.19 -2.60
CA THR A 88 2.51 7.05 -1.74
C THR A 88 2.64 5.76 -2.54
N VAL A 89 3.42 4.82 -2.01
CA VAL A 89 3.46 3.42 -2.45
C VAL A 89 3.54 2.51 -1.23
N ARG A 90 2.83 1.39 -1.28
CA ARG A 90 2.80 0.35 -0.24
C ARG A 90 3.59 -0.87 -0.71
N LEU A 91 4.41 -1.44 0.17
CA LEU A 91 5.06 -2.72 -0.01
C LEU A 91 4.55 -3.71 1.02
N VAL A 92 4.05 -4.85 0.55
CA VAL A 92 3.54 -5.94 1.38
C VAL A 92 4.53 -7.11 1.31
N PRO A 93 5.00 -7.64 2.45
CA PRO A 93 5.95 -8.74 2.46
C PRO A 93 5.31 -10.08 2.09
N SER A 94 6.10 -11.13 1.88
CA SER A 94 5.62 -12.52 1.88
C SER A 94 5.05 -12.88 3.27
N PRO A 95 4.22 -13.92 3.41
CA PRO A 95 3.49 -14.68 2.40
C PRO A 95 2.27 -13.92 1.86
N HIS A 96 1.66 -14.47 0.82
CA HIS A 96 0.48 -13.88 0.17
C HIS A 96 -0.65 -14.88 0.07
N HIS A 97 -1.88 -14.35 -0.07
CA HIS A 97 -3.01 -15.18 -0.50
C HIS A 97 -2.74 -15.75 -1.89
N PRO A 98 -3.30 -16.95 -2.20
CA PRO A 98 -3.10 -17.60 -3.50
C PRO A 98 -3.39 -16.70 -4.68
N HIS A 99 -2.67 -16.94 -5.78
CA HIS A 99 -2.86 -16.21 -7.02
C HIS A 99 -4.32 -16.31 -7.48
N PRO A 100 -4.89 -15.20 -8.00
CA PRO A 100 -6.25 -15.21 -8.50
C PRO A 100 -6.40 -16.28 -9.59
N ALA A 101 -7.59 -16.87 -9.70
CA ALA A 101 -7.91 -17.69 -10.86
C ALA A 101 -7.78 -16.86 -12.15
N GLY A 102 -7.45 -17.52 -13.27
CA GLY A 102 -7.42 -16.84 -14.57
C GLY A 102 -8.76 -16.17 -14.86
N GLY A 103 -8.73 -14.87 -15.16
CA GLY A 103 -9.94 -14.07 -15.39
C GLY A 103 -10.64 -13.56 -14.12
N ALA A 104 -10.12 -13.85 -12.92
CA ALA A 104 -10.64 -13.26 -11.69
C ALA A 104 -10.53 -11.73 -11.72
N ARG A 105 -11.58 -11.08 -11.24
CA ARG A 105 -11.65 -9.62 -11.09
C ARG A 105 -11.71 -9.30 -9.61
N PHE A 106 -10.93 -8.32 -9.19
CA PHE A 106 -11.03 -7.74 -7.86
C PHE A 106 -11.91 -6.51 -7.95
N GLU A 107 -13.16 -6.65 -7.57
CA GLU A 107 -14.07 -5.53 -7.39
C GLU A 107 -14.06 -5.16 -5.91
N ALA A 108 -13.83 -3.88 -5.64
CA ALA A 108 -13.91 -3.39 -4.27
C ALA A 108 -15.38 -3.40 -3.80
N PRO A 109 -15.65 -3.66 -2.51
CA PRO A 109 -17.02 -3.64 -2.02
C PRO A 109 -17.65 -2.25 -2.20
N GLY A 110 -18.93 -2.23 -2.60
CA GLY A 110 -19.71 -1.01 -2.78
C GLY A 110 -20.14 -0.35 -1.47
N ASP A 111 -20.83 0.78 -1.59
CA ASP A 111 -21.39 1.51 -0.44
C ASP A 111 -22.50 0.76 0.30
N ASP A 112 -23.16 -0.18 -0.37
CA ASP A 112 -24.18 -1.07 0.19
C ASP A 112 -23.61 -2.14 1.13
N VAL A 113 -22.34 -2.48 0.98
CA VAL A 113 -21.66 -3.47 1.84
C VAL A 113 -21.31 -2.83 3.18
N PRO A 114 -21.80 -3.34 4.33
CA PRO A 114 -21.44 -2.83 5.65
C PRO A 114 -19.92 -2.86 5.88
N GLY A 115 -19.40 -1.83 6.56
CA GLY A 115 -18.00 -1.82 7.01
C GLY A 115 -17.81 -2.74 8.21
N VAL A 116 -16.56 -3.12 8.48
CA VAL A 116 -16.15 -3.80 9.71
C VAL A 116 -15.44 -2.81 10.64
N SER A 117 -15.20 -3.17 11.89
CA SER A 117 -14.27 -2.41 12.74
C SER A 117 -12.81 -2.67 12.34
N ALA A 118 -11.90 -1.75 12.66
CA ALA A 118 -10.47 -2.00 12.46
C ALA A 118 -9.98 -3.20 13.28
N LYS A 119 -10.59 -3.44 14.46
CA LYS A 119 -10.30 -4.63 15.27
C LYS A 119 -10.61 -5.90 14.50
N GLU A 120 -11.80 -6.02 13.92
CA GLU A 120 -12.18 -7.19 13.11
C GLU A 120 -11.29 -7.32 11.86
N LEU A 121 -11.04 -6.21 11.15
CA LEU A 121 -10.20 -6.21 9.95
C LEU A 121 -8.78 -6.74 10.23
N PHE A 122 -8.13 -6.22 11.27
CA PHE A 122 -6.74 -6.55 11.59
C PHE A 122 -6.58 -7.80 12.47
N SER A 123 -7.68 -8.36 12.99
CA SER A 123 -7.70 -9.68 13.62
C SER A 123 -7.93 -10.82 12.63
N THR A 124 -8.15 -10.53 11.35
CA THR A 124 -8.25 -11.55 10.30
C THR A 124 -6.95 -12.32 10.17
N GLU A 125 -7.03 -13.64 9.97
CA GLU A 125 -5.84 -14.47 9.76
C GLU A 125 -5.02 -13.97 8.57
N LEU A 126 -3.73 -13.76 8.84
CA LEU A 126 -2.75 -13.45 7.81
C LEU A 126 -2.49 -14.71 6.97
N PRO A 127 -2.12 -14.55 5.68
CA PRO A 127 -1.70 -15.69 4.89
C PRO A 127 -0.53 -16.39 5.59
N ARG A 128 -0.49 -17.72 5.50
CA ARG A 128 0.68 -18.51 5.83
C ARG A 128 1.35 -18.91 4.55
N TYR A 129 2.65 -19.19 4.60
CA TYR A 129 3.31 -19.76 3.45
C TYR A 129 2.64 -21.08 3.03
N GLY A 130 2.41 -21.22 1.73
CA GLY A 130 1.96 -22.45 1.08
C GLY A 130 2.41 -22.42 -0.38
N VAL A 131 2.63 -23.61 -0.95
CA VAL A 131 2.91 -23.74 -2.39
C VAL A 131 1.66 -23.33 -3.15
N ASP A 132 1.81 -22.31 -3.98
CA ASP A 132 0.76 -21.76 -4.82
C ASP A 132 0.81 -22.36 -6.23
N ARG A 133 -0.23 -22.11 -7.03
CA ARG A 133 -0.25 -22.48 -8.44
C ARG A 133 0.83 -21.70 -9.19
N LYS A 134 1.65 -22.43 -9.95
CA LYS A 134 2.57 -21.85 -10.93
C LYS A 134 1.82 -21.01 -11.96
N THR A 135 2.38 -19.86 -12.32
CA THR A 135 1.92 -18.96 -13.38
C THR A 135 3.07 -18.72 -14.36
N ASP A 136 2.80 -17.97 -15.42
CA ASP A 136 3.85 -17.56 -16.38
C ASP A 136 4.90 -16.64 -15.74
N LEU A 137 4.57 -15.97 -14.64
CA LEU A 137 5.41 -14.95 -13.99
C LEU A 137 5.95 -15.37 -12.62
N HIS A 138 5.53 -16.52 -12.09
CA HIS A 138 5.88 -16.99 -10.75
C HIS A 138 5.81 -18.50 -10.66
N ASP A 139 6.82 -19.13 -10.07
CA ASP A 139 6.93 -20.59 -9.95
C ASP A 139 5.96 -21.22 -8.94
N GLY A 140 5.27 -20.40 -8.15
CA GLY A 140 4.35 -20.84 -7.10
C GLY A 140 5.03 -21.08 -5.75
N VAL A 141 6.35 -20.91 -5.69
CA VAL A 141 7.17 -21.27 -4.53
C VAL A 141 7.92 -20.05 -4.00
N GLU A 142 8.61 -19.29 -4.86
CA GLU A 142 9.51 -18.21 -4.47
C GLU A 142 8.80 -17.11 -3.65
N PRO A 143 9.32 -16.72 -2.46
CA PRO A 143 8.83 -15.54 -1.77
C PRO A 143 8.95 -14.30 -2.65
N TYR A 144 7.94 -13.43 -2.59
CA TYR A 144 7.97 -12.15 -3.31
C TYR A 144 7.29 -11.06 -2.51
N VAL A 145 7.67 -9.81 -2.75
CA VAL A 145 7.00 -8.65 -2.18
C VAL A 145 5.96 -8.12 -3.15
N LYS A 146 4.85 -7.58 -2.65
CA LYS A 146 3.85 -6.91 -3.49
C LYS A 146 3.98 -5.41 -3.37
N LEU A 147 4.25 -4.73 -4.49
CA LEU A 147 4.05 -3.29 -4.59
C LEU A 147 2.61 -3.01 -5.00
N GLY A 148 1.93 -2.17 -4.22
CA GLY A 148 0.55 -1.80 -4.43
C GLY A 148 0.23 -0.44 -3.86
N ARG A 149 -1.04 -0.02 -4.00
CA ARG A 149 -1.54 1.28 -3.53
C ARG A 149 -0.68 2.47 -4.02
N LEU A 150 0.01 2.31 -5.15
CA LEU A 150 0.80 3.37 -5.76
C LEU A 150 -0.16 4.44 -6.30
N CYS A 151 -0.11 5.63 -5.73
CA CYS A 151 -0.91 6.75 -6.20
C CYS A 151 -0.23 8.08 -5.96
N VAL A 152 -0.57 9.06 -6.80
CA VAL A 152 -0.07 10.42 -6.76
C VAL A 152 -1.25 11.35 -7.00
N VAL A 153 -1.37 12.42 -6.21
CA VAL A 153 -2.41 13.44 -6.38
C VAL A 153 -2.28 14.09 -7.77
N LYS A 154 -3.41 14.51 -8.34
CA LYS A 154 -3.51 14.93 -9.75
C LYS A 154 -2.46 15.97 -10.15
N GLU A 155 -2.17 16.94 -9.29
CA GLU A 155 -1.28 18.07 -9.58
C GLU A 155 0.19 17.65 -9.70
N PHE A 156 0.57 16.50 -9.11
CA PHE A 156 1.94 15.97 -9.06
C PHE A 156 2.17 14.81 -10.04
N ARG A 157 1.19 14.48 -10.89
CA ARG A 157 1.34 13.48 -11.96
C ARG A 157 2.13 14.04 -13.14
N GLY A 158 2.74 13.15 -13.93
CA GLY A 158 3.59 13.53 -15.06
C GLY A 158 4.95 14.12 -14.67
N ARG A 159 5.30 14.16 -13.38
CA ARG A 159 6.53 14.77 -12.85
C ARG A 159 7.57 13.74 -12.35
N GLY A 160 7.38 12.46 -12.67
CA GLY A 160 8.27 11.38 -12.19
C GLY A 160 8.05 10.94 -10.73
N SER A 161 7.08 11.51 -10.02
CA SER A 161 6.76 11.22 -8.60
C SER A 161 6.58 9.71 -8.30
N ALA A 162 5.84 9.00 -9.15
CA ALA A 162 5.62 7.56 -9.00
C ALA A 162 6.91 6.73 -9.19
N ILE A 163 7.74 7.11 -10.17
CA ILE A 163 9.03 6.46 -10.43
C ILE A 163 9.95 6.62 -9.21
N LEU A 164 9.98 7.82 -8.64
CA LEU A 164 10.77 8.12 -7.46
C LEU A 164 10.34 7.28 -6.24
N LEU A 165 9.04 7.17 -5.99
CA LEU A 165 8.48 6.33 -4.93
C LEU A 165 8.84 4.86 -5.11
N VAL A 166 8.64 4.31 -6.32
CA VAL A 166 8.97 2.91 -6.62
C VAL A 166 10.46 2.65 -6.44
N ARG A 167 11.33 3.49 -7.01
CA ARG A 167 12.79 3.36 -6.85
C ARG A 167 13.20 3.39 -5.38
N ARG A 168 12.67 4.33 -4.60
CA ARG A 168 13.00 4.46 -3.18
C ARG A 168 12.55 3.25 -2.37
N MET A 169 11.37 2.71 -2.68
CA MET A 169 10.85 1.50 -2.02
C MET A 169 11.65 0.25 -2.39
N LEU A 170 11.97 0.06 -3.68
CA LEU A 170 12.79 -1.06 -4.16
C LEU A 170 14.19 -1.04 -3.55
N GLN A 171 14.83 0.13 -3.51
CA GLN A 171 16.11 0.30 -2.83
C GLN A 171 16.01 -0.09 -1.35
N TRP A 172 14.96 0.38 -0.66
CA TRP A 172 14.80 0.09 0.77
C TRP A 172 14.66 -1.42 1.03
N VAL A 173 13.82 -2.14 0.27
CA VAL A 173 13.64 -3.58 0.50
C VAL A 173 14.89 -4.38 0.11
N GLN A 174 15.67 -3.94 -0.89
CA GLN A 174 16.97 -4.53 -1.19
C GLN A 174 17.96 -4.38 -0.02
N GLU A 175 17.92 -3.25 0.68
CA GLU A 175 18.73 -3.00 1.89
C GLU A 175 18.16 -3.72 3.14
N ASN A 176 16.92 -4.23 3.08
CA ASN A 176 16.20 -4.85 4.20
C ASN A 176 15.50 -6.16 3.76
N PRO A 177 16.23 -7.17 3.25
CA PRO A 177 15.64 -8.37 2.66
C PRO A 177 14.83 -9.20 3.67
N ASP A 178 15.16 -9.15 4.96
CA ASP A 178 14.39 -9.85 6.01
C ASP A 178 12.93 -9.38 6.05
N PHE A 179 12.67 -8.11 5.73
CA PHE A 179 11.30 -7.61 5.62
C PHE A 179 10.54 -8.32 4.51
N ALA A 180 11.18 -8.60 3.37
CA ALA A 180 10.54 -9.22 2.22
C ALA A 180 10.00 -10.63 2.52
N CYS A 181 10.70 -11.36 3.40
CA CYS A 181 10.35 -12.72 3.78
C CYS A 181 9.19 -12.79 4.78
N GLY A 182 9.01 -11.77 5.63
CA GLY A 182 7.97 -11.78 6.65
C GLY A 182 8.20 -12.90 7.67
N ASP A 183 7.29 -13.88 7.73
CA ASP A 183 7.45 -15.11 8.53
C ASP A 183 7.98 -16.32 7.73
N ASP A 184 8.31 -16.11 6.45
CA ASP A 184 8.89 -17.13 5.58
C ASP A 184 10.38 -17.33 5.88
N SER A 185 10.82 -18.58 6.03
CA SER A 185 12.23 -18.90 6.29
C SER A 185 13.11 -18.90 5.04
N ARG A 186 12.51 -18.74 3.86
CA ARG A 186 13.23 -18.80 2.59
C ARG A 186 13.75 -17.44 2.18
N GLU A 187 14.86 -17.45 1.47
CA GLU A 187 15.50 -16.23 0.97
C GLU A 187 14.66 -15.59 -0.15
N TRP A 188 14.44 -14.28 -0.02
CA TRP A 188 13.87 -13.45 -1.08
C TRP A 188 14.96 -13.07 -2.10
N LYS A 189 14.79 -13.43 -3.37
CA LYS A 189 15.79 -13.23 -4.43
C LYS A 189 15.56 -11.97 -5.27
N GLY A 190 14.74 -11.04 -4.78
CA GLY A 190 14.42 -9.80 -5.48
C GLY A 190 13.10 -9.81 -6.26
N LEU A 191 12.30 -10.87 -6.20
CA LEU A 191 11.03 -10.95 -6.92
C LEU A 191 9.99 -9.96 -6.39
N VAL A 192 9.42 -9.16 -7.28
CA VAL A 192 8.42 -8.13 -6.96
C VAL A 192 7.15 -8.37 -7.77
N GLY A 193 6.05 -8.64 -7.08
CA GLY A 193 4.72 -8.71 -7.65
C GLY A 193 4.07 -7.32 -7.73
N ILE A 194 3.44 -7.02 -8.87
CA ILE A 194 2.64 -5.81 -9.06
C ILE A 194 1.30 -6.23 -9.64
N HIS A 195 0.22 -5.90 -8.94
CA HIS A 195 -1.12 -6.01 -9.51
C HIS A 195 -1.51 -4.66 -10.10
N ALA A 196 -1.63 -4.61 -11.43
CA ALA A 196 -2.16 -3.46 -12.14
C ALA A 196 -3.49 -3.85 -12.80
N ASN A 197 -4.49 -2.99 -12.67
CA ASN A 197 -5.70 -3.16 -13.47
C ASN A 197 -5.42 -2.65 -14.89
N VAL A 198 -5.71 -3.46 -15.90
CA VAL A 198 -5.49 -3.13 -17.32
C VAL A 198 -6.59 -2.23 -17.89
N ASN A 199 -7.71 -2.08 -17.18
CA ASN A 199 -8.78 -1.17 -17.57
C ASN A 199 -8.75 0.08 -16.67
N ALA A 200 -8.47 1.24 -17.25
CA ALA A 200 -8.78 2.51 -16.61
C ALA A 200 -10.31 2.63 -16.49
N VAL A 201 -10.81 3.02 -15.32
CA VAL A 201 -12.24 3.34 -15.15
C VAL A 201 -12.53 4.56 -16.03
N GLY A 202 -13.23 4.34 -17.16
CA GLY A 202 -13.71 5.38 -18.07
C GLY A 202 -12.79 5.70 -19.25
N THR A 203 -13.03 5.04 -20.38
CA THR A 203 -12.95 5.64 -21.71
C THR A 203 -14.34 5.70 -22.29
#